data_AF-A0A382VIW5-F1
#
_entry.id   AF-A0A382VIW5-F1
#
_cell.length_a   1.000
_cell.length_b   1.000
_cell.length_c   1.000
_cell.angle_alpha   90.00
_cell.angle_beta   90.00
_cell.angle_gamma   90.00
#
_symmetry.space_group_name_H-M   'P 1'
#
loop_
_entity.id
_entity.type
_entity.pdbx_description
1 polymer ?
#
loop_
_entity_poly.entity_id
_entity_poly.type
_entity_poly.pdbx_seq_one_letter_code
_entity_poly.pdbx_strand_id
1 'polypeptide(L)' 'MIVDVHTHLPTHPDEVPADQVKTEETMRSGEVVTLTNTIDDYLRDMAPVDKAFLFGIAPRPWLKGEFQDRTFGAG' A
#
# COMPACT_ATOMS: atom_id res chain seq x y z
N MET A 1 6.41 -16.95 17.09
CA MET A 1 5.67 -17.17 15.83
C MET A 1 6.16 -16.14 14.86
N ILE A 2 6.70 -16.54 13.71
CA ILE A 2 7.09 -15.61 12.65
C ILE A 2 5.93 -15.58 11.67
N VAL A 3 5.37 -14.39 11.45
CA VAL A 3 4.28 -14.17 10.49
C VAL A 3 4.89 -13.50 9.28
N ASP A 4 4.82 -14.18 8.14
CA ASP A 4 5.19 -13.60 6.85
C ASP A 4 3.94 -12.98 6.22
N VAL A 5 3.93 -11.67 6.05
CA VAL A 5 2.79 -10.91 5.52
C VAL A 5 3.18 -10.32 4.19
N HIS A 6 2.51 -10.76 3.13
CA HIS A 6 2.64 -10.13 1.82
C HIS A 6 1.72 -8.92 1.75
N THR A 7 2.30 -7.72 1.79
CA THR A 7 1.56 -6.45 1.65
C THR A 7 2.05 -5.66 0.45
N HIS A 8 1.14 -4.97 -0.25
CA HIS A 8 1.51 -3.91 -1.16
C HIS A 8 2.03 -2.69 -0.38
N LEU A 9 2.96 -1.93 -0.98
CA LEU A 9 3.43 -0.69 -0.38
C LEU A 9 2.29 0.33 -0.29
N PRO A 10 2.23 1.16 0.78
CA PRO A 10 1.24 2.22 0.89
C PRO A 10 1.28 3.14 -0.32
N THR A 11 0.11 3.58 -0.77
CA THR A 11 -0.04 4.41 -1.98
C THR A 11 0.52 5.82 -1.81
N HIS A 12 0.42 6.39 -0.61
CA HIS A 12 0.83 7.76 -0.29
C HIS A 12 1.70 7.77 0.97
N PRO A 13 2.70 8.68 1.06
CA PRO A 13 3.46 8.83 2.29
C PRO A 13 2.61 9.43 3.42
N ASP A 14 1.82 10.45 3.09
CA ASP A 14 0.99 11.23 4.01
C ASP A 14 -0.49 11.15 3.60
N GLU A 15 -1.33 12.05 4.14
CA GLU A 15 -2.78 12.13 3.87
C GLU A 15 -3.10 12.03 2.36
N VAL A 16 -4.05 11.15 2.03
CA VAL A 16 -4.50 10.95 0.65
C VAL A 16 -5.36 12.15 0.23
N PRO A 17 -5.01 12.88 -0.85
CA PRO A 17 -5.85 13.94 -1.37
C PRO A 17 -7.24 13.43 -1.77
N ALA A 18 -8.29 14.21 -1.51
CA ALA A 18 -9.67 13.78 -1.71
C ALA A 18 -9.99 13.37 -3.17
N ASP A 19 -9.33 13.99 -4.14
CA ASP A 19 -9.45 13.67 -5.57
C ASP A 19 -8.70 12.39 -5.99
N GLN A 20 -7.86 11.85 -5.09
CA GLN A 20 -7.05 10.66 -5.33
C GLN A 20 -7.58 9.44 -4.57
N VAL A 21 -8.53 9.61 -3.65
CA VAL A 21 -9.16 8.51 -2.92
C VAL A 21 -9.87 7.57 -3.90
N LYS A 22 -9.51 6.29 -3.85
CA LYS A 22 -10.15 5.24 -4.65
C LYS A 22 -10.85 4.25 -3.75
N THR A 23 -12.09 3.93 -4.09
CA THR A 23 -12.89 2.92 -3.41
C THR A 23 -13.31 1.83 -4.38
N GLU A 24 -13.50 0.62 -3.88
CA GLU A 24 -13.90 -0.55 -4.65
C GLU A 24 -14.95 -1.34 -3.88
N GLU A 25 -16.02 -1.74 -4.57
CA GLU A 25 -17.15 -2.48 -3.98
C GLU A 25 -17.11 -3.97 -4.35
N THR A 26 -16.29 -4.36 -5.32
CA THR A 26 -16.25 -5.75 -5.80
C THR A 26 -15.32 -6.65 -4.98
N MET A 27 -14.33 -6.08 -4.29
CA MET A 27 -13.35 -6.85 -3.51
C MET A 27 -13.95 -7.52 -2.27
N ARG A 28 -14.99 -6.92 -1.68
CA ARG A 28 -15.75 -7.49 -0.56
C ARG A 28 -17.23 -7.24 -0.76
N SER A 29 -18.00 -8.30 -0.90
CA SER A 29 -19.44 -8.21 -1.08
C SER A 29 -20.08 -7.52 0.14
N GLY A 30 -20.69 -6.36 -0.10
CA GLY A 30 -21.39 -5.57 0.91
C GLY A 30 -20.53 -4.54 1.66
N GLU A 31 -19.24 -4.44 1.35
CA GLU A 31 -18.35 -3.45 1.96
C GLU A 31 -17.63 -2.62 0.88
N VAL A 32 -17.64 -1.30 1.06
CA VAL A 32 -16.79 -0.40 0.27
C VAL A 32 -15.38 -0.47 0.84
N VAL A 33 -14.42 -0.92 0.05
CA VAL A 33 -13.00 -0.99 0.44
C VAL A 33 -12.26 0.20 -0.12
N THR A 34 -11.52 0.93 0.71
CA THR A 34 -10.64 2.01 0.25
C THR A 34 -9.32 1.39 -0.23
N LEU A 35 -8.92 1.68 -1.47
CA LEU A 35 -7.72 1.16 -2.10
C LEU A 35 -6.50 2.06 -1.91
N THR A 36 -6.71 3.31 -1.51
CA THR A 36 -5.65 4.27 -1.22
C THR A 36 -5.42 4.38 0.29
N ASN A 37 -4.17 4.24 0.69
CA ASN A 37 -3.72 4.25 2.08
C ASN A 37 -2.41 5.03 2.27
N THR A 38 -2.17 5.39 3.51
CA THR A 38 -0.98 6.12 3.99
C THR A 38 0.00 5.20 4.72
N ILE A 39 1.21 5.70 5.03
CA ILE A 39 2.14 4.99 5.92
C ILE A 39 1.53 4.81 7.32
N ASP A 40 0.83 5.81 7.83
CA ASP A 40 0.21 5.76 9.16
C ASP A 40 -0.87 4.69 9.25
N ASP A 41 -1.66 4.50 8.19
CA ASP A 41 -2.62 3.39 8.09
C ASP A 41 -1.89 2.05 8.19
N TYR A 42 -0.79 1.91 7.45
CA TYR A 42 0.01 0.69 7.45
C TYR A 42 0.61 0.38 8.82
N LEU A 43 1.20 1.38 9.48
CA LEU A 43 1.79 1.20 10.82
C LEU A 43 0.74 0.88 11.88
N ARG A 44 -0.45 1.49 11.79
CA ARG A 44 -1.58 1.17 12.67
C ARG A 44 -2.01 -0.28 12.52
N ASP A 45 -2.17 -0.75 11.29
CA ASP A 45 -2.65 -2.10 11.02
C ASP A 45 -1.57 -3.16 11.32
N MET A 46 -0.30 -2.79 11.22
CA MET A 46 0.84 -3.62 11.62
C MET A 46 1.12 -3.58 13.13
N ALA A 47 0.44 -2.76 13.93
CA ALA A 47 0.65 -2.66 15.38
C ALA A 47 0.60 -4.00 16.15
N PRO A 48 -0.24 -5.00 15.76
CA PRO A 48 -0.23 -6.32 16.40
C PRO A 48 0.99 -7.19 16.03
N VAL A 49 1.79 -6.81 15.03
CA VAL A 49 2.92 -7.58 14.51
C VAL A 49 4.20 -7.21 15.27
N ASP A 50 4.74 -8.17 16.03
CA ASP A 50 5.98 -7.97 16.81
C ASP A 50 7.22 -7.72 15.93
N LYS A 51 7.33 -8.44 14.79
CA LYS A 51 8.45 -8.33 13.84
C LYS A 51 7.99 -8.62 12.43
N ALA A 52 8.42 -7.80 11.48
CA ALA A 52 8.19 -7.99 10.05
C ALA A 52 9.46 -7.69 9.24
N PHE A 53 9.67 -8.42 8.15
CA PHE A 53 10.68 -8.11 7.14
C PHE A 53 9.96 -7.68 5.87
N LEU A 54 10.12 -6.43 5.47
CA LEU A 54 9.41 -5.88 4.31
C LEU A 54 10.36 -5.81 3.11
N PHE A 55 9.90 -6.32 1.98
CA PHE A 55 10.62 -6.24 0.72
C PHE A 55 9.74 -5.55 -0.34
N GLY A 56 10.21 -4.44 -0.90
CA GLY A 56 9.58 -3.81 -2.06
C GLY A 56 9.89 -4.59 -3.34
N ILE A 57 9.16 -5.66 -3.63
CA ILE A 57 9.52 -6.61 -4.70
C ILE A 57 8.95 -6.22 -6.08
N ALA A 58 8.02 -5.27 -6.19
CA ALA A 58 7.37 -4.95 -7.46
C ALA A 58 7.91 -3.65 -8.09
N PRO A 59 8.85 -3.72 -9.07
CA PRO A 59 9.00 -2.64 -10.03
C PRO A 59 7.70 -2.50 -10.83
N ARG A 60 7.22 -1.27 -11.06
CA ARG A 60 5.97 -1.02 -11.78
C ARG A 60 6.10 -1.50 -13.23
N PRO A 61 5.45 -2.60 -13.64
CA PRO A 61 5.72 -3.24 -14.94
C PRO A 61 5.32 -2.38 -16.15
N TRP A 62 4.51 -1.33 -15.94
CA TRP A 62 4.13 -0.35 -16.97
C TRP A 62 5.08 0.85 -17.09
N LEU A 63 6.02 1.04 -16.16
CA LEU A 63 7.03 2.11 -16.28
C LEU A 63 8.19 1.64 -17.16
N LYS A 64 8.20 2.05 -18.43
CA LYS A 64 9.34 1.92 -19.33
C LYS A 64 10.30 3.09 -19.12
N GLY A 65 11.39 2.87 -18.38
CA GLY A 65 12.52 3.80 -18.30
C GLY A 65 12.80 4.34 -16.90
N GLU A 66 14.09 4.31 -16.58
CA GLU A 66 14.82 4.96 -15.46
C GLU A 66 14.12 5.00 -14.09
N PHE A 67 14.48 4.02 -13.26
CA PHE A 67 14.22 3.95 -11.81
C PHE A 67 15.01 5.00 -11.02
N GLN A 68 14.95 6.26 -11.43
CA GLN A 68 15.51 7.37 -10.67
C GLN A 68 14.37 8.23 -10.16
N ASP A 69 14.15 8.13 -8.84
CA ASP A 69 13.59 9.19 -8.01
C ASP A 69 12.07 9.41 -8.00
N ARG A 70 11.27 8.34 -8.20
CA ARG A 70 9.84 8.35 -7.82
C ARG A 70 9.60 7.42 -6.64
N THR A 71 10.05 7.91 -5.50
CA THR A 71 9.87 7.36 -4.15
C THR A 71 8.39 7.30 -3.78
N PHE A 72 7.91 6.12 -3.35
CA PHE A 72 6.57 5.78 -2.81
C PHE A 72 5.45 5.32 -3.78
N GLY A 73 4.65 4.34 -3.31
CA GLY A 73 3.36 3.96 -3.89
C GLY A 73 3.31 2.74 -4.82
N ALA A 74 2.38 1.82 -4.58
CA ALA A 74 1.84 0.92 -5.60
C ALA A 74 0.78 1.68 -6.44
N GLY A 75 1.18 2.19 -7.61
CA GLY A 75 0.30 2.89 -8.56
C GLY A 75 1.05 3.86 -9.46
#